data_AF-A0A9Q1AAG2-F1
#
_entry.id   AF-A0A9Q1AAG2-F1
#
_cell.length_a   1.000
_cell.length_b   1.000
_cell.length_c   1.000
_cell.angle_alpha   90.00
_cell.angle_beta   90.00
_cell.angle_gamma   90.00
#
_symmetry.space_group_name_H-M   'P 1'
#
loop_
_entity.id
_entity.type
_entity.pdbx_description
1 polymer ?
#
loop_
_entity_poly.entity_id
_entity_poly.type
_entity_poly.pdbx_seq_one_letter_code
_entity_poly.pdbx_strand_id
1 'polypeptide(L)'
;MADHIAAMEAQMISERMRRKLSEVNSAAQVQLSPVQDHINFTLQQAYFKCAYECFDRRRKQEEISNCVEHCSVPVLNAQNHFENEMARFQEKLNRSLMVCQDKFEAAKAQQLGSDAVNVLESCVDQSIQDNMKTLPHLVVRMKQSLAIRDEAK
;
A
#
# COMPACT_ATOMS: atom_id res chain seq x y z
N MET A 1 -31.90 24.63 -7.27
CA MET A 1 -31.22 24.12 -8.48
C MET A 1 -29.71 24.24 -8.38
N ALA A 2 -29.14 25.39 -8.01
CA ALA A 2 -27.68 25.55 -7.84
C ALA A 2 -27.04 24.58 -6.83
N ASP A 3 -27.65 24.37 -5.66
CA ASP A 3 -27.12 23.43 -4.64
C ASP A 3 -27.11 21.96 -5.10
N HIS A 4 -28.12 21.55 -5.86
CA HIS A 4 -28.18 20.19 -6.41
C HIS A 4 -27.11 19.95 -7.47
N ILE A 5 -26.80 20.95 -8.30
CA ILE A 5 -25.74 20.88 -9.31
C ILE A 5 -24.38 20.78 -8.63
N ALA A 6 -24.12 21.62 -7.62
CA ALA A 6 -22.87 21.59 -6.86
C ALA A 6 -22.66 20.25 -6.13
N ALA A 7 -23.72 19.68 -5.55
CA ALA A 7 -23.65 18.37 -4.91
C ALA A 7 -23.36 17.23 -5.90
N MET A 8 -23.96 17.28 -7.10
CA MET A 8 -23.75 16.29 -8.15
C MET A 8 -22.32 16.33 -8.71
N GLU A 9 -21.76 17.54 -8.88
CA GLU A 9 -20.35 17.73 -9.25
C GLU A 9 -19.39 17.16 -8.20
N ALA A 10 -19.61 17.46 -6.92
CA ALA A 10 -18.77 16.96 -5.82
C ALA A 10 -18.80 15.42 -5.75
N GLN A 11 -19.96 14.82 -5.97
CA GLN A 11 -20.12 13.37 -6.00
C GLN A 11 -19.38 12.74 -7.18
N MET A 12 -19.50 13.31 -8.38
CA MET A 12 -18.79 12.85 -9.58
C MET A 12 -17.27 12.89 -9.40
N ILE A 13 -16.76 13.96 -8.77
CA ILE A 13 -15.33 14.15 -8.49
C ILE A 13 -14.82 13.10 -7.50
N SER A 14 -15.55 12.90 -6.40
CA SER A 14 -15.23 11.90 -5.39
C SER A 14 -15.20 10.50 -5.98
N GLU A 15 -16.18 10.16 -6.82
CA GLU A 15 -16.24 8.87 -7.48
C GLU A 15 -15.07 8.66 -8.45
N ARG A 16 -14.68 9.71 -9.18
CA ARG A 16 -13.54 9.65 -10.10
C ARG A 16 -12.23 9.45 -9.38
N MET A 17 -11.98 10.19 -8.30
CA MET A 17 -10.81 9.99 -7.44
C MET A 17 -10.80 8.58 -6.86
N ARG A 18 -11.95 8.06 -6.41
CA ARG A 18 -12.06 6.71 -5.84
C ARG A 18 -11.74 5.61 -6.84
N ARG A 19 -12.24 5.71 -8.08
CA ARG A 19 -11.93 4.72 -9.15
C ARG A 19 -10.43 4.67 -9.43
N LYS A 20 -9.80 5.83 -9.52
CA LYS A 20 -8.36 5.97 -9.76
C LYS A 20 -7.50 5.50 -8.59
N LEU A 21 -7.94 5.76 -7.35
CA LEU A 21 -7.33 5.19 -6.14
C LEU A 21 -7.35 3.66 -6.17
N SER A 22 -8.46 3.06 -6.60
CA SER A 22 -8.58 1.61 -6.73
C SER A 22 -7.61 1.03 -7.76
N GLU A 23 -7.37 1.72 -8.87
CA GLU A 23 -6.43 1.31 -9.93
C GLU A 23 -5.00 1.22 -9.38
N VAL A 24 -4.54 2.27 -8.69
CA VAL A 24 -3.19 2.29 -8.11
C VAL A 24 -3.03 1.27 -7.00
N ASN A 25 -4.05 1.09 -6.15
CA ASN A 25 -4.03 0.06 -5.11
C ASN A 25 -3.94 -1.35 -5.70
N SER A 26 -4.66 -1.62 -6.79
CA SER A 26 -4.57 -2.90 -7.49
C SER A 26 -3.18 -3.12 -8.07
N ALA A 27 -2.61 -2.11 -8.73
CA ALA A 27 -1.25 -2.17 -9.27
C ALA A 27 -0.20 -2.40 -8.17
N ALA A 28 -0.33 -1.71 -7.04
CA ALA A 28 0.53 -1.90 -5.87
C ALA A 28 0.46 -3.34 -5.36
N GLN A 29 -0.75 -3.90 -5.22
CA GLN A 29 -0.94 -5.27 -4.74
C GLN A 29 -0.35 -6.32 -5.69
N VAL A 30 -0.48 -6.12 -7.01
CA VAL A 30 0.13 -7.00 -8.02
C VAL A 30 1.66 -6.94 -7.93
N GLN A 31 2.26 -5.75 -7.87
CA GLN A 31 3.72 -5.64 -7.82
C GLN A 31 4.32 -6.13 -6.50
N LEU A 32 3.57 -6.01 -5.41
CA LEU A 32 3.99 -6.42 -4.07
C LEU A 32 3.65 -7.87 -3.73
N SER A 33 2.90 -8.56 -4.60
CA SER A 33 2.57 -9.98 -4.43
C SER A 33 3.79 -10.86 -4.16
N PRO A 34 4.94 -10.73 -4.87
CA PRO A 34 6.12 -11.55 -4.58
C PRO A 34 6.69 -11.34 -3.18
N VAL A 35 6.55 -10.13 -2.62
CA VAL A 35 6.99 -9.83 -1.25
C VAL A 35 6.08 -10.53 -0.24
N GLN A 36 4.76 -10.45 -0.43
CA GLN A 36 3.79 -11.16 0.41
C GLN A 36 3.95 -12.67 0.29
N ASP A 37 4.19 -13.19 -0.90
CA ASP A 37 4.45 -14.60 -1.16
C ASP A 37 5.67 -15.10 -0.35
N HIS A 38 6.77 -14.35 -0.36
CA HIS A 38 7.93 -14.66 0.46
C HIS A 38 7.61 -14.69 1.96
N ILE A 39 6.86 -13.71 2.46
CA ILE A 39 6.43 -13.69 3.87
C ILE A 39 5.58 -14.93 4.19
N ASN A 40 4.59 -15.22 3.34
CA ASN A 40 3.58 -16.26 3.57
C ASN A 40 4.09 -17.69 3.35
N PHE A 41 5.04 -17.91 2.44
CA PHE A 41 5.47 -19.26 2.10
C PHE A 41 6.92 -19.56 2.51
N THR A 42 7.78 -18.54 2.58
CA THR A 42 9.17 -18.75 3.02
C THR A 42 9.29 -18.52 4.53
N LEU A 43 8.93 -17.32 5.01
CA LEU A 43 9.12 -16.97 6.42
C LEU A 43 8.14 -17.70 7.35
N GLN A 44 6.86 -17.79 6.99
CA GLN A 44 5.89 -18.57 7.77
C GLN A 44 6.25 -20.07 7.81
N GLN A 45 6.73 -20.65 6.70
CA GLN A 45 7.18 -22.05 6.72
C GLN A 45 8.37 -22.25 7.68
N ALA A 46 9.35 -21.35 7.64
CA ALA A 46 10.49 -21.39 8.55
C ALA A 46 10.05 -21.24 10.02
N TYR A 47 9.10 -20.33 10.29
CA TYR A 47 8.48 -20.19 11.60
C TYR A 47 7.86 -21.51 12.09
N PHE A 48 7.01 -22.15 11.29
CA PHE A 48 6.36 -23.40 11.70
C PHE A 48 7.36 -24.55 11.92
N LYS A 49 8.39 -24.66 11.08
CA LYS A 49 9.47 -25.64 11.28
C LYS A 49 10.23 -25.40 12.59
N CYS A 50 10.61 -24.16 12.86
CA CYS A 50 11.27 -23.76 14.11
C CYS A 50 10.38 -24.02 15.33
N ALA A 51 9.12 -23.60 15.27
CA ALA A 51 8.17 -23.75 16.36
C ALA A 51 7.89 -25.23 16.67
N TYR A 52 7.84 -26.10 15.65
CA TYR A 52 7.70 -27.54 15.84
C TYR A 52 8.85 -28.11 16.68
N GLU A 53 10.09 -27.70 16.41
CA GLU A 53 11.28 -28.15 17.16
C GLU A 53 11.31 -27.65 18.61
N CYS A 54 10.54 -26.61 18.95
CA CYS A 54 10.43 -26.12 20.33
C CYS A 54 9.69 -27.08 21.27
N PHE A 55 8.82 -27.96 20.76
CA PHE A 55 7.99 -28.85 21.58
C PHE A 55 8.75 -30.10 22.06
N ASP A 56 9.53 -29.93 23.12
CA ASP A 56 10.30 -31.00 23.76
C ASP A 56 9.79 -31.28 25.18
N ARG A 57 9.47 -32.55 25.48
CA ARG A 57 9.00 -32.99 26.80
C ARG A 57 10.00 -32.76 27.94
N ARG A 58 11.27 -32.53 27.62
CA ARG A 58 12.33 -32.22 28.59
C ARG A 58 12.34 -30.76 29.02
N ARG A 59 11.68 -29.87 28.27
CA ARG A 59 11.63 -28.43 28.53
C ARG A 59 10.41 -28.07 29.37
N LYS A 60 10.54 -27.01 30.17
CA LYS A 60 9.41 -26.39 30.87
C LYS A 60 8.54 -25.62 29.88
N GLN A 61 7.26 -25.42 30.23
CA GLN A 61 6.31 -24.69 29.38
C GLN A 61 6.79 -23.28 29.00
N GLU A 62 7.42 -22.55 29.94
CA GLU A 62 7.95 -21.21 29.68
C GLU A 62 9.09 -21.22 28.64
N GLU A 63 9.98 -22.22 28.70
CA GLU A 63 11.07 -22.38 27.73
C GLU A 63 10.53 -22.69 26.33
N ILE A 64 9.44 -23.47 26.25
CA ILE A 64 8.74 -23.73 24.99
C ILE A 64 8.13 -22.43 24.45
N SER A 65 7.41 -21.67 25.28
CA SER A 65 6.79 -20.41 24.88
C SER A 65 7.83 -19.38 24.36
N ASN A 66 8.93 -19.18 25.09
CA ASN A 66 10.00 -18.25 24.70
C ASN A 66 10.68 -18.67 23.39
N CYS A 67 10.81 -19.98 23.15
CA CYS A 67 11.35 -20.53 21.91
C CYS A 67 10.41 -20.23 20.72
N VAL A 68 9.10 -20.50 20.88
CA VAL A 68 8.11 -20.23 19.83
C VAL A 68 8.02 -18.73 19.53
N GLU A 69 8.07 -17.88 20.55
CA GLU A 69 8.10 -16.43 20.38
C GLU A 69 9.31 -16.00 19.53
N HIS A 70 10.51 -16.50 19.85
CA HIS A 70 11.72 -16.26 19.05
C HIS A 70 11.56 -16.70 17.59
N CYS A 71 10.97 -17.88 17.34
CA CYS A 71 10.71 -18.36 15.99
C CYS A 71 9.76 -17.42 15.21
N SER A 72 8.86 -16.72 15.90
CA SER A 72 7.87 -15.84 15.26
C SER A 72 8.44 -14.46 14.88
N VAL A 73 9.52 -14.01 15.53
CA VAL A 73 10.08 -12.66 15.33
C VAL A 73 10.36 -12.33 13.86
N PRO A 74 10.99 -13.20 13.04
CA PRO A 74 11.28 -12.87 11.64
C PRO A 74 10.01 -12.62 10.81
N VAL A 75 8.97 -13.44 10.96
CA VAL A 75 7.73 -13.28 10.19
C VAL A 75 6.94 -12.06 10.65
N LEU A 76 6.87 -11.80 11.96
CA LEU A 76 6.19 -10.63 12.50
C LEU A 76 6.88 -9.33 12.07
N ASN A 77 8.21 -9.29 12.11
CA ASN A 77 8.98 -8.14 11.65
C ASN A 77 8.76 -7.88 10.14
N ALA A 78 8.77 -8.94 9.33
CA ALA A 78 8.54 -8.81 7.90
C ALA A 78 7.13 -8.33 7.57
N GLN A 79 6.11 -8.89 8.24
CA GLN A 79 4.72 -8.48 8.09
C GLN A 79 4.52 -7.00 8.49
N ASN A 80 5.04 -6.61 9.66
CA ASN A 80 4.97 -5.23 10.13
C ASN A 80 5.68 -4.27 9.17
N HIS A 81 6.85 -4.65 8.65
CA HIS A 81 7.57 -3.82 7.67
C HIS A 81 6.76 -3.64 6.39
N PHE A 82 6.18 -4.72 5.87
CA PHE A 82 5.31 -4.70 4.70
C PHE A 82 4.12 -3.76 4.89
N GLU A 83 3.37 -3.92 5.98
CA GLU A 83 2.20 -3.11 6.30
C GLU A 83 2.54 -1.62 6.46
N ASN A 84 3.63 -1.30 7.16
CA ASN A 84 4.07 0.07 7.36
C ASN A 84 4.43 0.77 6.04
N GLU A 85 5.18 0.09 5.19
CA GLU A 85 5.59 0.64 3.90
C GLU A 85 4.39 0.79 2.95
N MET A 86 3.42 -0.12 3.03
CA MET A 86 2.18 -0.02 2.28
C MET A 86 1.28 1.12 2.79
N ALA A 87 1.18 1.30 4.11
CA ALA A 87 0.44 2.42 4.71
C ALA A 87 1.04 3.78 4.29
N ARG A 88 2.38 3.91 4.29
CA ARG A 88 3.08 5.11 3.82
C ARG A 88 2.79 5.42 2.36
N PHE A 89 2.78 4.40 1.50
CA PHE A 89 2.43 4.58 0.10
C PHE A 89 0.98 5.06 -0.07
N GLN A 90 0.03 4.44 0.65
CA GLN A 90 -1.38 4.84 0.62
C GLN A 90 -1.59 6.26 1.14
N GLU A 91 -0.90 6.64 2.21
CA GLU A 91 -0.96 8.00 2.75
C GLU A 91 -0.47 9.02 1.71
N LYS A 92 0.67 8.76 1.05
CA LYS A 92 1.21 9.64 0.01
C LYS A 92 0.23 9.78 -1.16
N LEU A 93 -0.38 8.68 -1.59
CA LEU A 93 -1.38 8.68 -2.65
C LEU A 93 -2.61 9.49 -2.25
N ASN A 94 -3.18 9.26 -1.07
CA ASN A 94 -4.33 10.02 -0.57
C ASN A 94 -4.02 11.52 -0.46
N ARG A 95 -2.83 11.90 0.03
CA ARG A 95 -2.38 13.30 0.07
C ARG A 95 -2.30 13.92 -1.33
N SER A 96 -1.79 13.18 -2.32
CA SER A 96 -1.73 13.69 -3.70
C SER A 96 -3.11 13.97 -4.30
N LEU A 97 -4.12 13.15 -3.98
CA LEU A 97 -5.49 13.35 -4.42
C LEU A 97 -6.15 14.56 -3.75
N MET A 98 -5.87 14.82 -2.46
CA MET A 98 -6.34 16.05 -1.78
C MET A 98 -5.77 17.30 -2.46
N VAL A 99 -4.50 17.29 -2.87
CA VAL A 99 -3.92 18.41 -3.65
C VAL A 99 -4.65 18.62 -4.98
N CYS A 100 -5.11 17.56 -5.64
CA CYS A 100 -5.91 17.69 -6.85
C CYS A 100 -7.31 18.26 -6.58
N GLN A 101 -7.91 17.93 -5.43
CA GLN A 101 -9.15 18.56 -4.98
C GLN A 101 -8.96 20.06 -4.76
N ASP A 102 -7.89 20.48 -4.08
CA ASP A 102 -7.61 21.90 -3.83
C ASP A 102 -7.42 22.67 -5.14
N LYS A 103 -6.73 22.07 -6.13
CA LYS A 103 -6.57 22.66 -7.46
C LYS A 103 -7.90 22.80 -8.21
N PHE A 104 -8.79 21.82 -8.07
CA PHE A 104 -10.13 21.88 -8.64
C PHE A 104 -10.94 23.05 -8.05
N GLU A 105 -10.98 23.16 -6.71
CA GLU A 105 -11.71 24.23 -6.03
C GLU A 105 -11.14 25.62 -6.38
N ALA A 106 -9.81 25.74 -6.47
CA ALA A 106 -9.16 26.96 -6.90
C ALA A 106 -9.53 27.34 -8.35
N ALA A 107 -9.61 26.36 -9.26
CA ALA A 107 -10.03 26.60 -10.63
C ALA A 107 -11.51 27.02 -10.72
N LYS A 108 -12.37 26.42 -9.88
CA LYS A 108 -13.78 26.78 -9.77
C LYS A 108 -13.95 28.22 -9.26
N ALA A 109 -13.17 28.62 -8.25
CA ALA A 109 -13.18 29.99 -7.73
C ALA A 109 -12.79 31.04 -8.79
N GLN A 110 -11.96 30.66 -9.77
CA GLN A 110 -11.57 31.50 -10.91
C GLN A 110 -12.62 31.52 -12.05
N GLN A 111 -13.80 30.91 -11.86
CA GLN A 111 -14.88 30.81 -12.86
C GLN A 111 -14.46 30.11 -14.16
N LEU A 112 -13.51 29.18 -14.08
CA LEU A 112 -13.02 28.41 -15.23
C LEU A 112 -14.01 27.36 -15.77
N GLY A 113 -15.20 27.20 -15.17
CA GLY A 113 -16.27 26.34 -15.70
C GLY A 113 -15.81 24.90 -16.00
N SER A 114 -15.98 24.43 -17.24
CA SER A 114 -15.55 23.09 -17.67
C SER A 114 -14.05 22.84 -17.54
N ASP A 115 -13.23 23.90 -17.56
CA ASP A 115 -11.77 23.77 -17.45
C ASP A 115 -11.33 23.36 -16.05
N ALA A 116 -12.15 23.61 -15.01
CA ALA A 116 -11.86 23.11 -13.67
C ALA A 116 -11.86 21.57 -13.62
N VAL A 117 -12.77 20.91 -14.34
CA VAL A 117 -12.82 19.44 -14.43
C VAL A 117 -11.58 18.91 -15.16
N ASN A 118 -11.14 19.57 -16.24
CA ASN A 118 -9.91 19.21 -16.96
C ASN A 118 -8.65 19.36 -16.09
N VAL A 119 -8.61 20.40 -15.23
CA VAL A 119 -7.54 20.59 -14.25
C VAL A 119 -7.51 19.44 -13.23
N LEU A 120 -8.69 19.01 -12.76
CA LEU A 120 -8.78 17.87 -11.86
C LEU A 120 -8.29 16.58 -12.52
N GLU A 121 -8.79 16.28 -13.72
CA GLU A 121 -8.43 15.07 -14.48
C GLU A 121 -6.92 14.98 -14.68
N SER A 122 -6.32 16.04 -15.21
CA SER A 122 -4.89 16.07 -15.48
C SER A 122 -4.06 15.96 -14.20
N CYS A 123 -4.50 16.58 -13.09
CA CYS A 123 -3.82 16.44 -11.80
C CYS A 123 -3.89 15.00 -11.26
N VAL A 124 -5.07 14.37 -11.33
CA VAL A 124 -5.27 13.00 -10.83
C VAL A 124 -4.44 12.02 -11.65
N ASP A 125 -4.47 12.12 -12.99
CA ASP A 125 -3.68 11.26 -13.85
C ASP A 125 -2.17 11.43 -13.62
N GLN A 126 -1.70 12.66 -13.45
CA GLN A 126 -0.29 12.92 -13.10
C GLN A 126 0.07 12.31 -11.74
N SER A 127 -0.79 12.50 -10.72
CA SER A 127 -0.58 11.96 -9.38
C SER A 127 -0.49 10.43 -9.39
N ILE A 128 -1.31 9.77 -10.19
CA ILE A 128 -1.26 8.32 -10.39
C ILE A 128 0.06 7.91 -11.03
N GLN A 129 0.42 8.53 -12.15
CA GLN A 129 1.66 8.21 -12.85
C GLN A 129 2.88 8.36 -11.94
N ASP A 130 2.90 9.41 -11.12
CA ASP A 130 3.99 9.65 -10.19
C ASP A 130 4.03 8.63 -9.06
N ASN A 131 2.88 8.22 -8.52
CA ASN A 131 2.84 7.13 -7.53
C ASN A 131 3.22 5.78 -8.16
N MET A 132 2.76 5.48 -9.38
CA MET A 132 3.13 4.25 -10.10
C MET A 132 4.63 4.16 -10.35
N LYS A 133 5.30 5.27 -10.68
CA LYS A 133 6.76 5.32 -10.83
C LYS A 133 7.50 5.00 -9.53
N THR A 134 6.88 5.22 -8.37
CA THR A 134 7.50 4.91 -7.07
C THR A 134 7.30 3.47 -6.61
N LEU A 135 6.32 2.74 -7.17
CA LEU A 135 6.03 1.36 -6.79
C LEU A 135 7.23 0.41 -7.00
N PRO A 136 7.95 0.43 -8.14
CA PRO A 136 9.12 -0.43 -8.31
C PRO A 136 10.20 -0.19 -7.24
N HIS A 137 10.43 1.08 -6.86
CA HIS A 137 11.38 1.42 -5.81
C HIS A 137 10.95 0.91 -4.44
N LEU A 138 9.64 0.96 -4.15
CA LEU A 138 9.06 0.37 -2.93
C LEU A 138 9.30 -1.14 -2.87
N VAL A 139 9.02 -1.85 -3.98
CA VAL A 139 9.23 -3.30 -4.09
C VAL A 139 10.70 -3.65 -3.87
N VAL A 140 11.62 -2.97 -4.56
CA VAL A 140 13.07 -3.21 -4.43
C VAL A 140 13.53 -3.02 -2.98
N ARG A 141 13.09 -1.94 -2.33
CA ARG A 141 13.45 -1.66 -0.94
C ARG A 141 12.92 -2.73 0.01
N MET A 142 11.67 -3.18 -0.17
CA MET A 142 11.11 -4.26 0.64
C MET A 142 11.86 -5.58 0.41
N LYS A 143 12.14 -5.94 -0.85
CA LYS A 143 12.92 -7.14 -1.18
C LYS A 143 14.30 -7.11 -0.53
N GLN A 144 15.00 -5.98 -0.59
CA GLN A 144 16.30 -5.81 0.06
C GLN A 144 16.22 -5.96 1.58
N SER A 145 15.24 -5.30 2.22
CA SER A 145 15.00 -5.37 3.67
C SER A 145 14.73 -6.80 4.14
N LEU A 146 14.00 -7.58 3.32
CA LEU A 146 13.65 -8.97 3.61
C LEU A 146 14.64 -9.99 3.05
N ALA A 147 15.78 -9.55 2.52
CA ALA A 147 16.79 -10.39 1.89
C ALA A 147 16.24 -11.34 0.79
N ILE A 148 15.18 -10.92 0.10
CA ILE A 148 14.61 -11.62 -1.05
C ILE A 148 15.60 -11.48 -2.20
N ARG A 149 16.17 -12.60 -2.64
CA ARG A 149 16.99 -12.64 -3.85
C ARG A 149 16.05 -12.76 -5.04
N ASP A 150 16.21 -11.89 -6.03
CA ASP A 150 15.56 -12.10 -7.32
C ASP A 150 16.14 -13.37 -7.93
N GLU A 151 15.29 -14.38 -8.16
CA GLU A 151 15.69 -15.53 -8.96
C GLU A 151 15.92 -15.01 -10.39
N ALA A 152 17.20 -14.92 -10.78
CA ALA A 152 17.58 -14.62 -12.15
C ALA A 152 16.95 -15.70 -13.05
N LYS A 153 15.98 -15.27 -13.86
CA LYS A 153 15.34 -16.10 -14.86
C LYS A 153 16.24 -16.24 -16.09
#